data_AF-A0A7Z8NQM5-F1
#
_entry.id   AF-A0A7Z8NQM5-F1
#
_cell.length_a   1.000
_cell.length_b   1.000
_cell.length_c   1.000
_cell.angle_alpha   90.00
_cell.angle_beta   90.00
_cell.angle_gamma   90.00
#
_symmetry.space_group_name_H-M   'P 1'
#
loop_
_entity.id
_entity.type
_entity.pdbx_description
1 polymer ?
#
loop_
_entity_poly.entity_id
_entity_poly.type
_entity_poly.pdbx_seq_one_letter_code
_entity_poly.pdbx_strand_id
1 'polypeptide(L)'
;MLLVVPLVAAAAVVWQQFGLGSTGAVTSGLALLGGALLAAFPQLAAWRSRLSQRVEFKATTERPARESVDEAVAHVLWSALLSVLGAVLAAAVENSVPTGEQIEAAGVPYWTWIAMGAALVALSTYLVLTFVVIVNLLWSAYRRASKDEDEEAAARAAKRSRGSAA
;
A
#
# COMPACT_ATOMS: atom_id res chain seq x y z
N MET A 1 -10.78 10.83 -4.60
CA MET A 1 -11.46 9.78 -3.82
C MET A 1 -10.59 9.25 -2.67
N LEU A 2 -9.33 8.85 -2.91
CA LEU A 2 -8.48 8.24 -1.88
C LEU A 2 -8.22 9.11 -0.63
N LEU A 3 -8.30 10.44 -0.73
CA LEU A 3 -8.14 11.37 0.38
C LEU A 3 -9.46 11.71 1.11
N VAL A 4 -10.60 11.52 0.45
CA VAL A 4 -11.91 11.85 1.03
C VAL A 4 -12.26 10.87 2.14
N VAL A 5 -12.02 9.58 1.92
CA VAL A 5 -12.33 8.53 2.91
C VAL A 5 -11.51 8.69 4.21
N PRO A 6 -10.18 8.90 4.18
CA PRO A 6 -9.39 9.23 5.37
C PRO A 6 -9.87 10.48 6.11
N LEU A 7 -10.25 11.53 5.39
CA LEU A 7 -10.75 12.77 6.00
C LEU A 7 -12.09 12.54 6.72
N VAL A 8 -13.00 11.79 6.10
CA VAL A 8 -14.28 11.42 6.72
C VAL A 8 -14.06 10.53 7.96
N ALA A 9 -13.14 9.57 7.88
CA ALA A 9 -12.78 8.72 9.02
C ALA A 9 -12.21 9.55 10.18
N ALA A 10 -11.31 10.50 9.91
CA ALA A 10 -10.80 11.42 10.91
C ALA A 10 -11.89 12.32 11.51
N ALA A 11 -12.76 12.90 10.67
CA ALA A 11 -13.87 13.73 11.14
C ALA A 11 -14.83 12.95 12.04
N ALA A 12 -15.11 11.68 11.72
CA ALA A 12 -15.95 10.81 12.55
C ALA A 12 -15.34 10.56 13.95
N VAL A 13 -14.02 10.37 14.02
CA VAL A 13 -13.30 10.18 15.30
C VAL A 13 -13.34 11.44 16.15
N VAL A 14 -13.12 12.61 15.53
CA VAL A 14 -13.23 13.91 16.22
C VAL A 14 -14.65 14.11 16.75
N TRP A 15 -15.67 13.80 15.95
CA TRP A 15 -17.07 13.96 16.33
C TRP A 15 -17.47 13.06 17.49
N GLN A 16 -17.08 11.80 17.45
CA GLN A 16 -17.52 10.79 18.43
C GLN A 16 -16.64 10.75 19.70
N GLN A 17 -15.55 11.50 19.74
CA GLN A 17 -14.54 11.46 20.80
C GLN A 17 -14.10 10.01 21.15
N PHE A 18 -14.04 9.14 20.15
CA PHE A 18 -13.64 7.75 20.35
C PHE A 18 -12.19 7.70 20.87
N GLY A 19 -12.02 7.21 22.09
CA GLY A 19 -10.72 6.81 22.59
C GLY A 19 -10.24 5.59 21.81
N LEU A 20 -9.01 5.61 21.32
CA LEU A 20 -8.37 4.45 20.71
C LEU A 20 -8.17 3.40 21.82
N GLY A 21 -9.05 2.40 21.89
CA GLY A 21 -9.08 1.41 22.98
C GLY A 21 -7.77 0.63 23.14
N SER A 22 -6.94 0.52 22.09
CA SER A 22 -5.54 0.12 22.20
C SER A 22 -4.67 0.65 21.05
N THR A 23 -3.89 1.70 21.34
CA THR A 23 -2.92 2.25 20.39
C THR A 23 -1.84 1.22 20.01
N GLY A 24 -1.48 0.33 20.95
CA GLY A 24 -0.49 -0.74 20.70
C GLY A 24 -0.88 -1.71 19.56
N ALA A 25 -2.17 -1.99 19.36
CA ALA A 25 -2.62 -2.81 18.24
C ALA A 25 -2.42 -2.09 16.88
N VAL A 26 -2.70 -0.78 16.85
CA VAL A 26 -2.47 0.06 15.66
C VAL A 26 -0.97 0.15 15.35
N THR A 27 -0.14 0.41 16.35
CA THR A 27 1.32 0.45 16.22
C THR A 27 1.86 -0.86 15.64
N SER A 28 1.43 -1.99 16.20
CA SER A 28 1.83 -3.33 15.73
C SER A 28 1.36 -3.62 14.31
N GLY A 29 0.11 -3.26 13.99
CA GLY A 29 -0.44 -3.40 12.65
C GLY A 29 0.33 -2.59 11.60
N LEU A 30 0.66 -1.34 11.91
CA LEU A 30 1.45 -0.47 11.03
C LEU A 30 2.89 -0.97 10.86
N ALA A 31 3.52 -1.47 11.92
CA ALA A 31 4.85 -2.07 11.85
C ALA A 31 4.86 -3.34 10.97
N LEU A 32 3.88 -4.22 11.16
CA LEU A 32 3.72 -5.43 10.33
C LEU A 32 3.44 -5.08 8.86
N LEU A 33 2.57 -4.11 8.61
CA LEU A 33 2.27 -3.64 7.25
C LEU A 33 3.53 -3.07 6.58
N GLY A 34 4.28 -2.23 7.29
CA GLY A 34 5.56 -1.70 6.81
C GLY A 34 6.56 -2.81 6.47
N GLY A 35 6.69 -3.81 7.35
CA GLY A 35 7.53 -4.98 7.11
C GLY A 35 7.10 -5.80 5.89
N ALA A 36 5.79 -6.05 5.74
CA ALA A 36 5.23 -6.78 4.59
C ALA A 36 5.47 -6.03 3.27
N LEU A 37 5.30 -4.71 3.25
CA LEU A 37 5.57 -3.87 2.08
C LEU A 37 7.05 -3.87 1.70
N LEU A 38 7.95 -3.80 2.68
CA LEU A 38 9.39 -3.92 2.46
C LEU A 38 9.76 -5.32 1.93
N ALA A 39 9.12 -6.38 2.42
CA ALA A 39 9.33 -7.74 1.94
C ALA A 39 8.83 -7.96 0.50
N ALA A 40 7.83 -7.20 0.05
CA ALA A 40 7.35 -7.24 -1.33
C ALA A 40 8.29 -6.54 -2.32
N PHE A 41 9.13 -5.60 -1.86
CA PHE A 41 9.99 -4.79 -2.73
C PHE A 41 10.98 -5.61 -3.59
N PRO A 42 11.70 -6.63 -3.06
CA PRO A 42 12.56 -7.48 -3.88
C PRO A 42 11.80 -8.24 -4.99
N GLN A 43 10.57 -8.66 -4.72
CA GLN A 43 9.74 -9.37 -5.70
C GLN A 43 9.36 -8.43 -6.86
N LEU A 44 8.95 -7.20 -6.54
CA LEU A 44 8.67 -6.17 -7.54
C LEU A 44 9.91 -5.77 -8.34
N ALA A 45 11.07 -5.63 -7.67
CA ALA A 45 12.33 -5.34 -8.34
C ALA A 45 12.73 -6.45 -9.34
N ALA A 46 12.53 -7.71 -8.97
CA ALA A 46 12.76 -8.84 -9.86
C ALA A 46 11.82 -8.81 -11.08
N TRP A 47 10.54 -8.51 -10.89
CA TRP A 47 9.58 -8.36 -11.99
C TRP A 47 9.94 -7.22 -12.92
N ARG A 48 10.30 -6.06 -12.37
CA ARG A 48 10.76 -4.89 -13.13
C ARG A 48 11.99 -5.23 -13.98
N SER A 49 12.96 -5.96 -13.43
CA SER A 49 14.15 -6.39 -14.16
C SER A 49 13.78 -7.30 -15.34
N ARG A 50 12.93 -8.31 -15.10
CA ARG A 50 12.45 -9.23 -16.16
C ARG A 50 11.68 -8.51 -17.26
N LEU A 51 10.79 -7.58 -16.91
CA LEU A 51 10.06 -6.76 -17.88
C LEU A 51 11.00 -5.87 -18.68
N SER A 52 12.01 -5.27 -18.03
CA SER A 52 13.00 -4.43 -18.72
C SER A 52 13.78 -5.20 -19.78
N GLN A 53 14.13 -6.47 -19.51
CA GLN A 53 14.76 -7.36 -20.50
C GLN A 53 13.83 -7.70 -21.67
N ARG A 54 12.52 -7.85 -21.43
CA ARG A 54 11.53 -8.17 -22.48
C ARG A 54 11.18 -6.96 -23.37
N VAL A 55 11.16 -5.76 -22.80
CA VAL A 55 10.89 -4.50 -23.53
C VAL A 55 11.89 -4.28 -24.67
N GLU A 56 13.14 -4.74 -24.52
CA GLU A 56 14.16 -4.67 -25.58
C GLU A 56 13.72 -5.39 -26.87
N PHE A 57 12.90 -6.44 -26.76
CA PHE A 57 12.42 -7.24 -27.89
C PHE A 57 10.96 -6.97 -28.26
N LYS A 58 10.12 -6.54 -27.30
CA LYS A 58 8.67 -6.36 -27.47
C LYS A 58 8.16 -5.06 -26.84
N ALA A 59 8.74 -3.94 -27.26
CA ALA A 59 8.49 -2.63 -26.66
C ALA A 59 7.01 -2.19 -26.63
N THR A 60 6.22 -2.52 -27.66
CA THR A 60 4.82 -2.07 -27.77
C THR A 60 3.85 -2.80 -26.83
N THR A 61 4.10 -4.07 -26.51
CA THR A 61 3.22 -4.86 -25.63
C THR A 61 3.65 -4.82 -24.17
N GLU A 62 4.96 -4.74 -23.89
CA GLU A 62 5.51 -4.86 -22.53
C GLU A 62 5.58 -3.51 -21.78
N ARG A 63 5.57 -2.38 -22.49
CA ARG A 63 5.70 -1.04 -21.89
C ARG A 63 4.58 -0.68 -20.90
N PRO A 64 3.27 -0.92 -21.19
CA PRO A 64 2.21 -0.64 -20.22
C PRO A 64 2.31 -1.49 -18.95
N ALA A 65 2.75 -2.75 -19.07
CA ALA A 65 2.97 -3.62 -17.92
C ALA A 65 4.11 -3.10 -17.04
N ARG A 66 5.22 -2.67 -17.65
CA ARG A 66 6.34 -2.05 -16.94
C ARG A 66 5.92 -0.77 -16.21
N GLU A 67 5.17 0.12 -16.86
CA GLU A 67 4.69 1.36 -16.26
C GLU A 67 3.81 1.08 -15.03
N SER A 68 2.93 0.07 -15.09
CA SER A 68 2.12 -0.34 -13.95
C SER A 68 2.95 -0.91 -12.78
N VAL A 69 4.04 -1.62 -13.08
CA VAL A 69 4.97 -2.14 -12.05
C VAL A 69 5.78 -1.01 -11.43
N ASP A 70 6.27 -0.06 -12.22
CA ASP A 70 7.00 1.12 -11.71
C ASP A 70 6.08 1.97 -10.80
N GLU A 71 4.80 2.15 -11.16
CA GLU A 71 3.81 2.82 -10.32
C GLU A 71 3.51 2.05 -9.03
N ALA A 72 3.38 0.72 -9.10
CA ALA A 72 3.18 -0.12 -7.93
C ALA A 72 4.38 -0.06 -6.96
N VAL A 73 5.62 -0.05 -7.49
CA VAL A 73 6.84 0.12 -6.69
C VAL A 73 6.83 1.46 -5.94
N ALA A 74 6.47 2.55 -6.62
CA ALA A 74 6.37 3.86 -5.98
C ALA A 74 5.34 3.86 -4.84
N HIS A 75 4.16 3.27 -5.06
CA HIS A 75 3.12 3.16 -4.03
C HIS A 75 3.55 2.27 -2.85
N VAL A 76 4.24 1.16 -3.11
CA VAL A 76 4.74 0.26 -2.05
C VAL A 76 5.79 0.98 -1.19
N LEU A 77 6.75 1.68 -1.81
CA LEU A 77 7.80 2.39 -1.07
C LEU A 77 7.21 3.54 -0.24
N TRP A 78 6.31 4.32 -0.84
CA TRP A 78 5.61 5.40 -0.14
C TRP A 78 4.77 4.88 1.03
N SER A 79 4.03 3.78 0.81
CA SER A 79 3.22 3.16 1.86
C SER A 79 4.08 2.56 2.97
N ALA A 80 5.24 2.00 2.65
CA ALA A 80 6.17 1.48 3.65
C ALA A 80 6.71 2.62 4.54
N LEU A 81 7.13 3.73 3.94
CA LEU A 81 7.58 4.91 4.67
C LEU A 81 6.48 5.48 5.56
N LEU A 82 5.26 5.65 5.01
CA LEU A 82 4.11 6.12 5.77
C LEU A 82 3.69 5.16 6.89
N SER A 83 3.86 3.85 6.70
CA SER A 83 3.60 2.86 7.76
C SER A 83 4.59 3.00 8.91
N VAL A 84 5.88 3.23 8.62
CA VAL A 84 6.89 3.51 9.65
C VAL A 84 6.58 4.82 10.37
N LEU A 85 6.29 5.90 9.64
CA LEU A 85 5.92 7.19 10.22
C LEU A 85 4.65 7.08 11.07
N GLY A 86 3.66 6.32 10.60
CA GLY A 86 2.43 6.04 11.33
C GLY A 86 2.66 5.24 12.60
N ALA A 87 3.55 4.24 12.58
CA ALA A 87 3.91 3.48 13.76
C ALA A 87 4.64 4.35 14.80
N VAL A 88 5.55 5.24 14.35
CA VAL A 88 6.22 6.22 15.23
C VAL A 88 5.20 7.18 15.83
N LEU A 89 4.27 7.70 15.03
CA LEU A 89 3.19 8.57 15.51
C LEU A 89 2.29 7.85 16.52
N ALA A 90 1.90 6.60 16.24
CA ALA A 90 1.08 5.80 17.15
C ALA A 90 1.79 5.55 18.48
N ALA A 91 3.07 5.18 18.44
CA ALA A 91 3.90 5.03 19.64
C ALA A 91 4.03 6.36 20.40
N ALA A 92 4.21 7.49 19.70
CA ALA A 92 4.25 8.80 20.34
C ALA A 92 2.91 9.14 21.01
N VAL A 93 1.77 8.87 20.37
CA VAL A 93 0.44 9.04 20.97
C VAL A 93 0.33 8.18 22.23
N GLU A 94 0.68 6.90 22.16
CA GLU A 94 0.60 5.96 23.28
C GLU A 94 1.44 6.39 24.49
N ASN A 95 2.70 6.78 24.26
CA ASN A 95 3.62 7.20 25.32
C ASN A 95 3.33 8.59 25.86
N SER A 96 2.56 9.38 25.12
CA SER A 96 2.28 10.76 25.47
C SER A 96 0.86 10.97 25.93
N VAL A 97 -0.03 9.97 26.12
CA VAL A 97 -1.37 10.21 26.67
C VAL A 97 -1.25 10.58 28.17
N PRO A 98 -1.35 11.86 28.55
CA PRO A 98 -1.40 12.23 29.95
C PRO A 98 -2.68 11.70 30.61
N THR A 99 -2.55 11.26 31.86
CA THR A 99 -3.70 11.18 32.78
C THR A 99 -4.28 12.58 33.01
N GLY A 100 -5.54 12.69 33.46
CA GLY A 100 -6.23 13.99 33.56
C GLY A 100 -5.45 15.08 34.30
N GLU A 101 -4.70 14.72 35.34
CA GLU A 101 -3.81 15.63 36.09
C GLU A 101 -2.55 16.07 35.31
N GLN A 102 -2.05 15.23 34.40
CA GLN A 102 -0.86 15.52 33.59
C GLN A 102 -1.16 16.47 32.43
N ILE A 103 -2.42 16.57 31.96
CA ILE A 103 -2.83 17.50 30.90
C ILE A 103 -2.67 18.94 31.38
N GLU A 104 -3.15 19.23 32.60
CA GLU A 104 -3.08 20.56 33.21
C GLU A 104 -1.62 20.96 33.50
N ALA A 105 -0.80 20.01 33.95
CA ALA A 105 0.62 20.24 34.26
C ALA A 105 1.49 20.45 33.01
N ALA A 106 1.16 19.82 31.88
CA ALA A 106 1.96 19.91 30.66
C ALA A 106 1.73 21.20 29.85
N GLY A 107 0.66 21.96 30.14
CA GLY A 107 0.30 23.17 29.39
C GLY A 107 -0.05 22.92 27.92
N VAL A 108 -0.25 21.66 27.53
CA VAL A 108 -0.60 21.27 26.16
C VAL A 108 -2.12 21.33 25.99
N PRO A 109 -2.64 22.07 25.00
CA PRO A 109 -4.08 22.18 24.79
C PRO A 109 -4.73 20.82 24.50
N TYR A 110 -5.88 20.52 25.10
CA TYR A 110 -6.61 19.26 24.89
C TYR A 110 -6.87 18.91 23.42
N TRP A 111 -7.06 19.91 22.55
CA TRP A 111 -7.32 19.70 21.13
C TRP A 111 -6.15 19.05 20.39
N THR A 112 -4.91 19.14 20.88
CA THR A 112 -3.75 18.51 20.23
C THR A 112 -3.87 16.99 20.25
N TRP A 113 -4.37 16.40 21.34
CA TRP A 113 -4.58 14.96 21.47
C TRP A 113 -5.64 14.45 20.49
N ILE A 114 -6.75 15.20 20.37
CA ILE A 114 -7.80 14.92 19.40
C ILE A 114 -7.22 14.99 17.98
N ALA A 115 -6.43 16.03 17.68
CA ALA A 115 -5.82 16.19 16.36
C ALA A 115 -4.83 15.05 16.03
N MET A 116 -4.01 14.62 17.00
CA MET A 116 -3.09 13.50 16.82
C MET A 116 -3.82 12.17 16.60
N GLY A 117 -4.87 11.89 17.38
CA GLY A 117 -5.71 10.70 17.19
C GLY A 117 -6.41 10.69 15.82
N ALA A 118 -6.96 11.83 15.42
CA ALA A 118 -7.58 11.99 14.10
C ALA A 118 -6.57 11.80 12.96
N ALA A 119 -5.37 12.37 13.10
CA ALA A 119 -4.29 12.20 12.13
C ALA A 119 -3.85 10.73 12.00
N LEU A 120 -3.74 10.02 13.13
CA LEU A 120 -3.40 8.59 13.14
C LEU A 120 -4.47 7.75 12.44
N VAL A 121 -5.76 8.03 12.65
CA VAL A 121 -6.84 7.31 11.99
C VAL A 121 -6.91 7.63 10.50
N ALA A 122 -6.75 8.89 10.11
CA ALA A 122 -6.65 9.27 8.69
C ALA A 122 -5.49 8.53 8.01
N LEU A 123 -4.31 8.56 8.61
CA LEU A 123 -3.12 7.91 8.07
C LEU A 123 -3.31 6.39 7.94
N SER A 124 -3.84 5.74 8.98
CA SER A 124 -4.10 4.29 8.98
C SER A 124 -5.11 3.92 7.89
N THR A 125 -6.18 4.70 7.75
CA THR A 125 -7.20 4.51 6.71
C THR A 125 -6.60 4.67 5.30
N TYR A 126 -5.77 5.69 5.10
CA TYR A 126 -5.07 5.92 3.84
C TYR A 126 -4.16 4.74 3.48
N LEU A 127 -3.42 4.20 4.45
CA LEU A 127 -2.54 3.04 4.26
C LEU A 127 -3.32 1.79 3.86
N VAL A 128 -4.44 1.50 4.52
CA VAL A 128 -5.32 0.37 4.17
C VAL A 128 -5.86 0.50 2.75
N LEU A 129 -6.35 1.69 2.38
CA LEU A 129 -6.85 1.93 1.02
C LEU A 129 -5.75 1.80 -0.02
N THR A 130 -4.56 2.33 0.26
CA THR A 130 -3.41 2.23 -0.64
C THR A 130 -2.99 0.78 -0.81
N PHE A 131 -2.99 -0.01 0.27
CA PHE A 131 -2.73 -1.45 0.22
C PHE A 131 -3.73 -2.18 -0.69
N VAL A 132 -5.03 -1.89 -0.57
CA VAL A 132 -6.06 -2.47 -1.46
C VAL A 132 -5.81 -2.10 -2.93
N VAL A 133 -5.43 -0.85 -3.21
CA VAL A 133 -5.07 -0.41 -4.56
C VAL A 133 -3.86 -1.17 -5.09
N ILE A 134 -2.79 -1.30 -4.28
CA ILE A 134 -1.58 -2.04 -4.64
C ILE A 134 -1.93 -3.50 -4.99
N VAL A 135 -2.74 -4.17 -4.15
CA VAL A 135 -3.18 -5.56 -4.41
C VAL A 135 -3.97 -5.68 -5.70
N ASN A 136 -4.86 -4.73 -5.99
CA ASN A 136 -5.65 -4.74 -7.23
C ASN A 136 -4.77 -4.50 -8.47
N LEU A 137 -3.79 -3.60 -8.39
CA LEU A 137 -2.82 -3.35 -9.46
C LEU A 137 -1.97 -4.60 -9.73
N LEU A 138 -1.45 -5.23 -8.67
CA LEU A 138 -0.71 -6.48 -8.74
C LEU A 138 -1.53 -7.61 -9.39
N TRP A 139 -2.79 -7.76 -8.98
CA TRP A 139 -3.70 -8.75 -9.56
C TRP A 139 -3.98 -8.50 -11.05
N SER A 140 -4.22 -7.24 -11.42
CA SER A 140 -4.41 -6.82 -12.81
C SER A 140 -3.17 -7.14 -13.66
N ALA A 141 -1.98 -6.81 -13.16
CA ALA A 141 -0.72 -7.12 -13.84
C ALA A 141 -0.52 -8.64 -13.99
N TYR A 142 -0.80 -9.41 -12.94
CA TYR A 142 -0.70 -10.87 -12.96
C TYR A 142 -1.61 -11.50 -14.03
N ARG A 143 -2.90 -11.11 -14.09
CA ARG A 143 -3.83 -11.64 -15.10
C ARG A 143 -3.46 -11.29 -16.54
N ARG A 144 -2.84 -10.13 -16.76
CA ARG A 144 -2.36 -9.75 -18.10
C ARG A 144 -1.20 -10.62 -18.52
N ALA A 145 -0.22 -10.81 -17.63
CA ALA A 145 0.93 -11.67 -17.88
C ALA A 145 0.52 -13.13 -18.19
N SER A 146 -0.46 -13.68 -17.46
CA SER A 146 -0.93 -15.05 -17.70
C SER A 146 -1.63 -15.21 -19.05
N LYS A 147 -2.43 -14.21 -19.45
CA LYS A 147 -3.16 -14.24 -20.71
C LYS A 147 -2.22 -14.25 -21.93
N ASP A 148 -1.14 -13.49 -21.86
CA ASP A 148 -0.15 -13.42 -22.94
C ASP A 148 0.58 -14.77 -23.11
N GLU A 149 0.84 -15.49 -22.02
CA GLU A 149 1.43 -16.84 -22.06
C GLU A 149 0.50 -17.87 -22.71
N ASP A 150 -0.80 -17.81 -22.41
CA ASP A 150 -1.82 -18.67 -23.02
C ASP A 150 -1.97 -18.41 -24.52
N GLU A 151 -1.99 -17.13 -24.94
CA GLU A 151 -2.08 -16.75 -26.36
C GLU A 151 -0.83 -17.20 -27.15
N GLU A 152 0.37 -17.05 -26.57
CA GLU A 152 1.60 -17.55 -27.17
C GLU A 152 1.62 -19.08 -27.28
N ALA A 153 1.15 -19.79 -26.25
CA ALA A 153 1.05 -21.24 -26.27
C ALA A 153 0.09 -21.73 -27.35
N ALA A 154 -1.08 -21.09 -27.48
CA ALA A 154 -2.07 -21.37 -28.52
C ALA A 154 -1.51 -21.12 -29.93
N ALA A 155 -0.81 -20.01 -30.14
CA ALA A 155 -0.18 -19.68 -31.43
C ALA A 155 0.90 -20.72 -31.83
N ARG A 156 1.71 -21.18 -30.87
CA ARG A 156 2.72 -22.23 -31.09
C ARG A 156 2.07 -23.58 -31.42
N ALA A 157 1.00 -23.96 -30.73
CA ALA A 157 0.25 -25.18 -31.02
C ALA A 157 -0.37 -25.15 -32.43
N ALA A 158 -0.98 -24.02 -32.82
CA ALA A 158 -1.53 -23.83 -34.16
C ALA A 158 -0.45 -23.96 -35.24
N LYS A 159 0.73 -23.36 -35.04
CA LYS A 159 1.86 -23.48 -35.99
C LYS A 159 2.36 -24.91 -36.13
N ARG A 160 2.43 -25.67 -35.03
CA ARG A 160 2.80 -27.10 -35.05
C ARG A 160 1.80 -27.96 -35.83
N SER A 161 0.49 -27.71 -35.64
CA SER A 161 -0.55 -28.44 -36.37
C SER A 161 -0.49 -28.22 -37.89
N ARG A 162 -0.16 -26.99 -38.33
CA ARG A 162 -0.01 -26.68 -39.76
C ARG A 162 1.24 -27.28 -40.38
N GLY A 163 2.35 -27.35 -39.63
CA GLY A 163 3.60 -27.92 -40.12
C GLY A 163 3.58 -29.44 -40.29
N SER A 164 2.64 -30.15 -39.66
CA SER A 164 2.49 -31.62 -39.79
C SER A 164 1.63 -32.04 -40.99
N ALA A 165 0.97 -31.11 -41.66
CA ALA A 165 0.03 -31.39 -42.76
C ALA A 165 0.61 -31.08 -44.15
N ALA A 166 1.86 -30.62 -44.22
CA ALA A 166 2.61 -30.33 -45.43
C ALA A 166 3.79 -31.30 -45.56
#